data_AF-Q9RZP8-F1
#
_entry.id   AF-Q9RZP8-F1
#
_cell.length_a   1.000
_cell.length_b   1.000
_cell.length_c   1.000
_cell.angle_alpha   90.00
_cell.angle_beta   90.00
_cell.angle_gamma   90.00
#
_symmetry.space_group_name_H-M   'P 1'
#
loop_
_entity.id
_entity.type
_entity.pdbx_description
1 polymer ?
#
loop_
_entity_poly.entity_id
_entity_poly.type
_entity_poly.pdbx_seq_one_letter_code
_entity_poly.pdbx_strand_id
1 'polypeptide(L)'
;MQAAKEVCLWPLHEREPDTTWSRGPLVLLGDAGHPMRPHMAQGAAMAIEDAAVLVRCLRAYGAAAGAAYDHYQQTRAERVAQVQKVSSENSWMRTPTDPEWVFSYDALLAPLR
;
A
#
# COMPACT_ATOMS: atom_id res chain seq x y z
N MET A 1 -16.54 -27.19 17.30
CA MET A 1 -15.47 -26.69 16.40
C MET A 1 -14.33 -27.69 16.44
N GLN A 2 -13.83 -28.13 15.28
CA GLN A 2 -12.68 -29.04 15.20
C GLN A 2 -11.39 -28.20 15.12
N ALA A 3 -10.34 -28.60 15.85
CA ALA A 3 -9.06 -27.89 15.84
C ALA A 3 -8.32 -28.05 14.51
N ALA A 4 -7.41 -27.11 14.19
CA ALA A 4 -6.55 -27.19 13.01
C ALA A 4 -5.64 -28.43 13.09
N LYS A 5 -5.50 -29.15 11.97
CA LYS A 5 -4.66 -30.36 11.88
C LYS A 5 -3.17 -30.04 11.77
N GLU A 6 -2.83 -28.87 11.24
CA GLU A 6 -1.46 -28.42 11.01
C GLU A 6 -1.34 -26.93 11.34
N VAL A 7 -0.19 -26.54 11.88
CA VAL A 7 0.15 -25.16 12.23
C VAL A 7 1.53 -24.86 11.66
N CYS A 8 1.63 -23.75 10.91
CA CYS A 8 2.87 -23.30 10.31
C CYS A 8 3.33 -21.99 10.95
N LEU A 9 4.65 -21.84 11.10
CA LEU A 9 5.27 -20.60 11.55
C LEU A 9 5.89 -19.87 10.36
N TRP A 10 5.52 -18.61 10.17
CA TRP A 10 6.05 -17.75 9.11
C TRP A 10 6.80 -16.58 9.73
N PRO A 11 8.09 -16.38 9.42
CA PRO A 11 8.82 -15.22 9.93
C PRO A 11 8.25 -13.93 9.33
N LEU A 12 8.16 -12.90 10.15
CA LEU A 12 7.74 -11.57 9.73
C LEU A 12 8.99 -10.75 9.41
N HIS A 13 9.11 -10.31 8.16
CA HIS A 13 10.22 -9.49 7.68
C HIS A 13 9.72 -8.08 7.35
N GLU A 14 10.58 -7.09 7.57
CA GLU A 14 10.31 -5.69 7.23
C GLU A 14 11.47 -5.09 6.45
N ARG A 15 11.16 -4.03 5.71
CA ARG A 15 12.12 -3.20 4.99
C ARG A 15 11.81 -1.75 5.30
N GLU A 16 12.85 -0.92 5.35
CA GLU A 16 12.66 0.53 5.38
C GLU A 16 11.85 1.01 4.17
N PRO A 17 11.01 2.04 4.33
CA PRO A 17 10.26 2.63 3.23
C PRO A 17 11.19 3.07 2.10
N ASP A 18 10.91 2.61 0.88
CA ASP A 18 11.68 3.00 -0.31
C ASP A 18 11.11 4.29 -0.90
N THR A 19 11.99 5.21 -1.28
CA THR A 19 11.64 6.49 -1.90
C THR A 19 11.58 6.39 -3.42
N THR A 20 11.90 5.24 -4.02
CA THR A 20 11.90 5.04 -5.47
C THR A 20 11.09 3.80 -5.86
N TRP A 21 9.93 3.99 -6.48
CA TRP A 21 9.03 2.87 -6.85
C TRP A 21 9.12 2.48 -8.32
N SER A 22 9.91 3.19 -9.13
CA SER A 22 10.05 2.89 -10.54
C SER A 22 11.46 3.13 -11.06
N ARG A 23 11.82 2.44 -12.14
CA ARG A 23 13.08 2.62 -12.87
C ARG A 23 12.89 2.21 -14.33
N GLY A 24 13.02 3.16 -15.24
CA GLY A 24 12.77 2.90 -16.66
C GLY A 24 11.35 2.34 -16.86
N PRO A 25 11.16 1.22 -17.58
CA PRO A 25 9.83 0.64 -17.83
C PRO A 25 9.27 -0.18 -16.65
N LEU A 26 9.94 -0.21 -15.50
CA LEU A 26 9.54 -1.02 -14.34
C LEU A 26 8.93 -0.14 -13.26
N VAL A 27 7.83 -0.60 -12.66
CA VAL A 27 7.15 0.02 -11.51
C VAL A 27 6.77 -1.06 -10.49
N LEU A 28 6.90 -0.74 -9.21
CA LEU A 28 6.60 -1.63 -8.08
C LEU A 28 5.27 -1.25 -7.42
N LEU A 29 4.57 -2.25 -6.92
CA LEU A 29 3.32 -2.10 -6.15
C LEU A 29 3.21 -3.18 -5.08
N GLY A 30 2.33 -2.98 -4.09
CA GLY A 30 2.17 -3.89 -2.95
C GLY A 30 3.50 -4.12 -2.22
N ASP A 31 3.67 -5.33 -1.67
CA ASP A 31 4.86 -5.71 -0.90
C ASP A 31 6.19 -5.62 -1.69
N ALA A 32 6.15 -5.59 -3.02
CA ALA A 32 7.36 -5.37 -3.82
C ALA A 32 7.87 -3.92 -3.71
N GLY A 33 6.95 -2.95 -3.55
CA GLY A 33 7.28 -1.53 -3.37
C GLY A 33 7.35 -1.10 -1.91
N HIS A 34 6.39 -1.55 -1.10
CA HIS A 34 6.17 -1.05 0.27
C HIS A 34 5.73 -2.17 1.24
N PRO A 35 6.61 -3.14 1.53
CA PRO A 35 6.29 -4.18 2.51
C PRO A 35 6.01 -3.56 3.89
N MET A 36 5.11 -4.15 4.66
CA MET A 36 4.68 -3.63 5.96
C MET A 36 4.43 -4.74 6.97
N ARG A 37 4.53 -4.42 8.27
CA ARG A 37 4.09 -5.34 9.32
C ARG A 37 2.61 -5.67 9.13
N PRO A 38 2.15 -6.90 9.43
CA PRO A 38 0.76 -7.27 9.19
C PRO A 38 -0.20 -6.83 10.30
N HIS A 39 0.18 -5.93 11.21
CA HIS A 39 -0.63 -5.56 12.38
C HIS A 39 -1.96 -4.86 12.02
N MET A 40 -2.01 -4.16 10.89
CA MET A 40 -3.26 -3.57 10.37
C MET A 40 -4.05 -4.50 9.45
N ALA A 41 -3.47 -5.62 8.99
CA ALA A 41 -4.02 -6.48 7.94
C ALA A 41 -4.42 -5.76 6.64
N GLN A 42 -3.72 -4.66 6.29
CA GLN A 42 -4.04 -3.82 5.11
C GLN A 42 -3.12 -4.04 3.90
N GLY A 43 -2.06 -4.85 3.97
CA GLY A 43 -1.11 -5.00 2.86
C GLY A 43 -1.75 -5.39 1.52
N ALA A 44 -2.69 -6.34 1.54
CA ALA A 44 -3.43 -6.74 0.34
C ALA A 44 -4.35 -5.64 -0.20
N ALA A 45 -5.04 -4.90 0.68
CA ALA A 45 -5.87 -3.78 0.27
C ALA A 45 -5.03 -2.66 -0.35
N MET A 46 -3.85 -2.37 0.22
CA MET A 46 -2.90 -1.39 -0.31
C MET A 46 -2.42 -1.76 -1.72
N ALA A 47 -2.14 -3.03 -1.99
CA ALA A 47 -1.79 -3.50 -3.33
C ALA A 47 -2.93 -3.31 -4.36
N ILE A 48 -4.19 -3.50 -3.94
CA ILE A 48 -5.37 -3.27 -4.80
C ILE A 48 -5.54 -1.78 -5.11
N GLU A 49 -5.40 -0.93 -4.11
CA GLU A 49 -5.44 0.52 -4.29
C GLU A 49 -4.31 1.02 -5.21
N ASP A 50 -3.11 0.43 -5.11
CA ASP A 50 -2.00 0.75 -6.00
C ASP A 50 -2.34 0.44 -7.45
N ALA A 51 -2.92 -0.73 -7.71
CA ALA A 51 -3.36 -1.11 -9.05
C ALA A 51 -4.39 -0.11 -9.61
N ALA A 52 -5.35 0.31 -8.77
CA ALA A 52 -6.35 1.30 -9.15
C ALA A 52 -5.72 2.65 -9.52
N VAL A 53 -4.82 3.17 -8.67
CA VAL A 53 -4.15 4.46 -8.91
C VAL A 53 -3.18 4.38 -10.10
N LEU A 54 -2.39 3.31 -10.21
CA LEU A 54 -1.46 3.12 -11.32
C LEU A 54 -2.19 3.10 -12.67
N VAL A 55 -3.31 2.38 -12.78
CA VAL A 55 -4.12 2.36 -14.01
C VAL A 55 -4.67 3.76 -14.32
N ARG A 56 -5.07 4.53 -13.31
CA ARG A 56 -5.54 5.91 -13.51
C ARG A 56 -4.41 6.82 -14.00
N CYS A 57 -3.21 6.72 -13.44
CA CYS A 57 -2.05 7.48 -13.90
C CYS A 57 -1.66 7.10 -15.34
N LEU A 58 -1.63 5.81 -15.68
CA LEU A 58 -1.34 5.35 -17.04
C LEU A 58 -2.36 5.86 -18.07
N ARG A 59 -3.64 5.96 -17.68
CA ARG A 59 -4.70 6.52 -18.53
C ARG A 59 -4.56 8.04 -18.71
N ALA A 60 -4.17 8.76 -17.66
CA ALA A 60 -4.10 10.22 -17.68
C ALA A 60 -2.81 10.76 -18.33
N TYR A 61 -1.68 10.09 -18.11
CA TYR A 61 -0.35 10.58 -18.50
C TYR A 61 0.33 9.71 -19.57
N GLY A 62 -0.36 8.68 -20.06
CA GLY A 62 0.11 7.78 -21.10
C GLY A 62 0.89 6.57 -20.58
N ALA A 63 0.99 5.55 -21.44
CA ALA A 63 1.68 4.30 -21.12
C ALA A 63 3.20 4.36 -21.28
N ALA A 64 3.74 5.46 -21.80
CA ALA A 64 5.18 5.68 -21.88
C ALA A 64 5.72 5.93 -20.47
N ALA A 65 6.66 5.07 -20.06
CA ALA A 65 7.24 5.08 -18.72
C ALA A 65 7.83 6.46 -18.33
N GLY A 66 7.71 6.82 -17.05
CA GLY A 66 8.19 8.09 -16.49
C GLY A 66 7.06 8.82 -15.76
N ALA A 67 6.39 9.76 -16.43
CA ALA A 67 5.40 10.64 -15.82
C ALA A 67 4.26 9.89 -15.10
N ALA A 68 3.69 8.85 -15.70
CA ALA A 68 2.64 8.06 -15.06
C ALA A 68 3.11 7.37 -13.76
N TYR A 69 4.37 6.94 -13.70
CA TYR A 69 4.92 6.28 -12.52
C TYR A 69 5.23 7.29 -11.40
N ASP A 70 5.72 8.48 -11.77
CA ASP A 70 5.95 9.57 -10.83
C ASP A 70 4.63 10.03 -10.18
N HIS A 71 3.59 10.22 -10.99
CA HIS A 71 2.26 10.58 -10.50
C HIS A 71 1.66 9.48 -9.61
N TYR A 72 1.86 8.21 -9.97
CA TYR A 72 1.44 7.08 -9.13
C TYR A 72 2.14 7.11 -7.76
N GLN A 73 3.47 7.24 -7.73
CA GLN A 73 4.22 7.30 -6.49
C GLN A 73 3.81 8.50 -5.63
N GLN A 74 3.69 9.70 -6.23
CA GLN A 74 3.31 10.92 -5.51
C GLN A 74 1.90 10.83 -4.92
N THR A 75 0.97 10.19 -5.64
CA THR A 75 -0.40 10.00 -5.17
C THR A 75 -0.48 9.00 -4.01
N ARG A 76 0.38 7.98 -4.00
CA ARG A 76 0.32 6.86 -3.04
C ARG A 76 1.24 7.00 -1.83
N ALA A 77 2.36 7.72 -1.96
CA ALA A 77 3.42 7.75 -0.95
C ALA A 77 2.93 8.14 0.45
N GLU A 78 2.10 9.18 0.55
CA GLU A 78 1.57 9.65 1.83
C GLU A 78 0.66 8.60 2.50
N ARG A 79 -0.24 7.99 1.72
CA ARG A 79 -1.15 6.95 2.23
C ARG A 79 -0.39 5.70 2.66
N VAL A 80 0.57 5.26 1.86
CA VAL A 80 1.45 4.13 2.20
C VAL A 80 2.24 4.41 3.47
N ALA A 81 2.85 5.59 3.59
CA ALA A 81 3.60 5.97 4.78
C ALA A 81 2.73 5.99 6.04
N GLN A 82 1.49 6.48 5.95
CA GLN A 82 0.55 6.49 7.08
C GLN A 82 0.19 5.08 7.55
N VAL A 83 -0.15 4.17 6.62
CA VAL A 83 -0.47 2.77 6.94
C VAL A 83 0.75 2.03 7.50
N GLN A 84 1.93 2.20 6.87
CA GLN A 84 3.17 1.59 7.35
C GLN A 84 3.50 2.03 8.78
N LYS A 85 3.35 3.32 9.09
CA LYS A 85 3.59 3.87 10.44
C LYS A 85 2.65 3.27 11.49
N VAL A 86 1.33 3.31 11.25
CA VAL A 86 0.35 2.79 12.21
C VAL A 86 0.53 1.28 12.41
N SER A 87 0.88 0.56 11.34
CA SER A 87 1.16 -0.87 11.42
C SER A 87 2.47 -1.18 12.16
N SER A 88 3.54 -0.40 11.95
CA SER A 88 4.82 -0.62 12.64
C SER A 88 4.73 -0.35 14.14
N GLU A 89 3.98 0.68 14.54
CA GLU A 89 3.68 1.05 15.92
C GLU A 89 2.78 0.02 16.63
N ASN A 90 2.12 -0.86 15.87
CA ASN A 90 1.12 -1.80 16.39
C ASN A 90 0.10 -1.07 17.28
N SER A 91 -0.46 0.03 16.77
CA SER A 91 -1.38 0.92 17.49
C SER A 91 -2.83 0.83 16.99
N TRP A 92 -3.04 0.24 15.81
CA TRP A 92 -4.34 0.14 15.15
C TRP A 92 -5.44 -0.44 16.05
N MET A 93 -6.50 0.33 16.29
CA MET A 93 -7.69 -0.05 17.07
C MET A 93 -7.41 -0.62 18.47
N ARG A 94 -6.23 -0.39 19.05
CA ARG A 94 -5.93 -0.78 20.44
C ARG A 94 -6.66 0.09 21.47
N THR A 95 -6.98 1.31 21.07
CA THR A 95 -7.90 2.22 21.74
C THR A 95 -8.97 2.66 20.75
N PRO A 96 -10.10 3.22 21.20
CA PRO A 96 -11.06 3.85 20.29
C PRO A 96 -10.36 4.94 19.45
N THR A 97 -10.39 4.77 18.13
CA THR A 97 -9.81 5.70 17.15
C THR A 97 -10.80 5.83 15.99
N ASP A 98 -10.80 6.98 15.32
CA ASP A 98 -11.57 7.15 14.08
C ASP A 98 -10.90 6.36 12.93
N PRO A 99 -11.57 5.33 12.36
CA PRO A 99 -11.00 4.50 11.32
C PRO A 99 -11.34 4.99 9.89
N GLU A 100 -12.10 6.08 9.75
CA GLU A 100 -12.64 6.54 8.46
C GLU A 100 -11.54 6.84 7.45
N TRP A 101 -10.38 7.34 7.87
CA TRP A 101 -9.25 7.58 6.97
C TRP A 101 -8.74 6.31 6.26
N VAL A 102 -8.97 5.12 6.84
CA VAL A 102 -8.68 3.83 6.19
C VAL A 102 -9.84 3.42 5.29
N PHE A 103 -11.06 3.33 5.85
CA PHE A 103 -12.21 2.69 5.20
C PHE A 103 -12.95 3.56 4.20
N SER A 104 -12.87 4.88 4.33
CA SER A 104 -13.54 5.84 3.44
C SER A 104 -12.62 6.42 2.39
N TYR A 105 -11.39 5.91 2.28
CA TYR A 105 -10.50 6.28 1.18
C TYR A 105 -10.94 5.62 -0.13
N ASP A 106 -11.19 6.45 -1.13
CA ASP A 106 -11.53 5.99 -2.48
C ASP A 106 -10.33 6.16 -3.42
N ALA A 107 -9.65 5.04 -3.72
CA ALA A 107 -8.52 5.01 -4.66
C ALA A 107 -8.93 5.36 -6.11
N LEU A 108 -10.21 5.22 -6.48
CA LEU A 108 -10.72 5.57 -7.80
C LEU A 108 -10.97 7.07 -7.95
N LEU A 109 -11.17 7.78 -6.84
CA LEU A 109 -11.45 9.22 -6.83
C LEU A 109 -10.32 10.08 -6.27
N ALA A 110 -9.34 9.49 -5.58
CA ALA A 110 -8.18 10.22 -5.04
C ALA A 110 -7.52 11.09 -6.11
N PRO A 111 -7.26 12.39 -5.86
CA PRO A 111 -6.63 13.27 -6.84
C PRO A 111 -5.26 12.74 -7.25
N LEU A 112 -5.00 12.65 -8.56
CA LEU A 112 -3.66 12.33 -9.05
C LEU A 112 -2.77 13.55 -8.83
N ARG A 113 -1.65 13.35 -8.15
CA ARG A 113 -0.63 14.38 -7.89
C ARG A 113 0.47 14.28 -8.91
#